data_AF-A0A969M7A8-F1
#
_entry.id   AF-A0A969M7A8-F1
#
_cell.length_a   1.000
_cell.length_b   1.000
_cell.length_c   1.000
_cell.angle_alpha   90.00
_cell.angle_beta   90.00
_cell.angle_gamma   90.00
#
_symmetry.space_group_name_H-M   'P 1'
#
loop_
_entity.id
_entity.type
_entity.pdbx_description
1 polymer ?
#
loop_
_entity_poly.entity_id
_entity_poly.type
_entity_poly.pdbx_seq_one_letter_code
_entity_poly.pdbx_strand_id
1 'polypeptide(L)'
;MTVINNHLTSRFGSTPIFGGPQPFVQAGEAEREAQVLALHEVVRSLLDRGTDRRRPFDRPGVIVLGDLNTFEWTDDLATILPRGEAGDRPILFNLIDTIKAKKTPPSHRFGNDRRGTPTAGGNDAYTFIFDGNSQNLDHFFVTADLKWQADFDVVHVNVDFPRIDDSVGSDHEPLLARIKLKGPRQISTR
;
A
#
# COMPACT_ATOMS: atom_id res chain seq x y z
N MET A 1 -9.54 15.57 3.33
CA MET A 1 -8.76 14.37 2.95
C MET A 1 -8.14 14.65 1.61
N THR A 2 -6.86 14.32 1.44
CA THR A 2 -6.13 14.41 0.17
C THR A 2 -5.78 13.00 -0.30
N VAL A 3 -5.95 12.73 -1.58
CA VAL A 3 -5.59 11.45 -2.20
C VAL A 3 -4.57 11.72 -3.29
N ILE A 4 -3.46 11.00 -3.26
CA ILE A 4 -2.41 11.00 -4.27
C ILE A 4 -2.42 9.62 -4.93
N ASN A 5 -2.98 9.56 -6.15
CA ASN A 5 -2.92 8.36 -6.98
C ASN A 5 -1.68 8.43 -7.86
N ASN A 6 -0.90 7.36 -7.92
CA ASN A 6 0.38 7.37 -8.62
C ASN A 6 0.63 6.05 -9.38
N HIS A 7 1.59 6.12 -10.29
CA HIS A 7 2.15 4.98 -11.01
C HIS A 7 3.64 5.29 -11.19
N LEU A 8 4.51 4.61 -10.45
CA LEU A 8 5.95 4.90 -10.45
C LEU A 8 6.69 4.17 -11.57
N THR A 9 7.96 4.54 -11.78
CA THR A 9 8.81 3.97 -12.83
C THR A 9 8.79 2.43 -12.78
N SER A 10 8.40 1.83 -13.90
CA SER A 10 8.26 0.38 -14.06
C SER A 10 9.54 -0.38 -13.71
N ARG A 11 9.37 -1.65 -13.34
CA ARG A 11 10.46 -2.61 -13.10
C ARG A 11 10.91 -3.33 -14.38
N PHE A 12 10.50 -2.90 -15.58
CA PHE A 12 10.90 -3.54 -16.84
C PHE A 12 12.44 -3.66 -16.93
N GLY A 13 12.94 -4.87 -17.19
CA GLY A 13 14.36 -5.20 -17.14
C GLY A 13 14.85 -5.79 -15.81
N SER A 14 13.97 -5.91 -14.80
CA SER A 14 14.26 -6.64 -13.55
C SER A 14 14.25 -8.14 -13.77
N THR A 15 14.98 -8.88 -12.93
CA THR A 15 14.91 -10.34 -12.88
C THR A 15 13.99 -10.78 -11.72
N PRO A 16 13.44 -12.01 -11.76
CA PRO A 16 12.62 -12.52 -10.66
C PRO A 16 13.35 -12.52 -9.33
N ILE A 17 12.62 -12.25 -8.23
CA ILE A 17 13.17 -12.27 -6.86
C ILE A 17 13.69 -13.66 -6.48
N PHE A 18 13.02 -14.72 -6.94
CA PHE A 18 13.50 -16.10 -6.87
C PHE A 18 13.67 -16.62 -8.30
N GLY A 19 14.88 -17.07 -8.62
CA GLY A 19 15.26 -17.50 -9.96
C GLY A 19 16.77 -17.70 -10.09
N GLY A 20 17.23 -18.03 -11.31
CA GLY A 20 18.64 -18.32 -11.59
C GLY A 20 19.60 -17.14 -11.34
N PRO A 21 19.35 -15.95 -11.91
CA PRO A 21 20.19 -14.78 -11.64
C PRO A 21 20.07 -14.31 -10.18
N GLN A 22 21.20 -14.27 -9.48
CA GLN A 22 21.31 -13.78 -8.10
C GLN A 22 22.61 -12.95 -7.93
N PRO A 23 22.57 -11.78 -7.27
CA PRO A 23 21.36 -11.10 -6.77
C PRO A 23 20.43 -10.72 -7.92
N PHE A 24 19.13 -10.67 -7.65
CA PHE A 24 18.16 -10.25 -8.66
C PHE A 24 18.37 -8.76 -9.01
N VAL A 25 18.10 -8.39 -10.27
CA VAL A 25 18.23 -7.02 -10.77
C VAL A 25 16.95 -6.24 -10.46
N GLN A 26 17.09 -5.04 -9.90
CA GLN A 26 16.00 -4.09 -9.67
C GLN A 26 16.10 -2.89 -10.62
N ALA A 27 15.59 -3.04 -11.84
CA ALA A 27 15.63 -1.95 -12.81
C ALA A 27 14.75 -0.77 -12.35
N GLY A 28 15.26 0.46 -12.52
CA GLY A 28 14.52 1.70 -12.20
C GLY A 28 14.48 2.08 -10.72
N GLU A 29 15.34 1.50 -9.87
CA GLU A 29 15.33 1.73 -8.41
C GLU A 29 15.63 3.19 -8.06
N ALA A 30 16.70 3.78 -8.62
CA ALA A 30 17.08 5.17 -8.36
C ALA A 30 15.98 6.17 -8.78
N GLU A 31 15.29 5.92 -9.89
CA GLU A 31 14.16 6.73 -10.33
C GLU A 31 12.97 6.63 -9.37
N ARG A 32 12.68 5.43 -8.84
CA ARG A 32 11.61 5.23 -7.86
C ARG A 32 11.94 5.87 -6.53
N GLU A 33 13.16 5.78 -6.04
CA GLU A 33 13.59 6.46 -4.80
C GLU A 33 13.37 7.96 -4.90
N ALA A 34 13.76 8.58 -6.02
CA ALA A 34 13.55 10.01 -6.25
C ALA A 34 12.06 10.38 -6.33
N GLN A 35 11.23 9.55 -7.00
CA GLN A 35 9.79 9.76 -7.06
C GLN A 35 9.13 9.63 -5.68
N VAL A 36 9.53 8.63 -4.90
CA VAL A 36 9.03 8.37 -3.56
C VAL A 36 9.43 9.49 -2.59
N LEU A 37 10.65 10.00 -2.68
CA LEU A 37 11.09 11.15 -1.91
C LEU A 37 10.22 12.38 -2.21
N ALA A 38 9.97 12.67 -3.48
CA ALA A 38 9.08 13.77 -3.87
C ALA A 38 7.66 13.60 -3.31
N LEU A 39 7.12 12.37 -3.31
CA LEU A 39 5.84 12.06 -2.68
C LEU A 39 5.87 12.32 -1.17
N HIS A 40 6.93 11.89 -0.48
CA HIS A 40 7.11 12.14 0.95
C HIS A 40 7.11 13.65 1.26
N GLU A 41 7.87 14.44 0.51
CA GLU A 41 7.97 15.88 0.70
C GLU A 41 6.63 16.59 0.47
N VAL A 42 5.86 16.18 -0.54
CA VAL A 42 4.51 16.69 -0.77
C VAL A 42 3.58 16.38 0.41
N VAL A 43 3.63 15.15 0.93
CA VAL A 43 2.83 14.74 2.09
C VAL A 43 3.23 15.54 3.33
N ARG A 44 4.53 15.72 3.57
CA ARG A 44 5.05 16.51 4.70
C ARG A 44 4.59 17.96 4.60
N SER A 45 4.69 18.57 3.42
CA SER A 45 4.18 19.93 3.14
C SER A 45 2.67 20.06 3.41
N LEU A 46 1.87 19.06 3.02
CA LEU A 46 0.43 19.03 3.31
C LEU A 46 0.15 18.97 4.81
N LEU A 47 0.87 18.11 5.54
CA LEU A 47 0.71 17.97 6.99
C LEU A 47 1.13 19.24 7.74
N ASP A 48 2.22 19.87 7.34
CA ASP A 48 2.73 21.10 7.95
C ASP A 48 1.73 22.26 7.80
N ARG A 49 1.08 22.39 6.63
CA ARG A 49 -0.02 23.35 6.43
C ARG A 49 -1.21 23.11 7.38
N GLY A 50 -1.45 21.85 7.72
CA GLY A 50 -2.49 21.43 8.68
C GLY A 50 -2.17 21.74 10.14
N THR A 51 -0.96 22.22 10.45
CA THR A 51 -0.56 22.61 11.81
C THR A 51 -0.83 24.08 12.12
N ASP A 52 -1.52 24.82 11.23
CA ASP A 52 -1.96 26.19 11.49
C ASP A 52 -2.74 26.24 12.82
N ARG A 53 -2.17 26.94 13.80
CA ARG A 53 -2.71 27.08 15.16
C ARG A 53 -4.11 27.70 15.19
N ARG A 54 -4.55 28.33 14.09
CA ARG A 54 -5.90 28.85 13.91
C ARG A 54 -6.93 27.74 13.63
N ARG A 55 -6.49 26.53 13.26
CA ARG A 55 -7.34 25.35 12.98
C ARG A 55 -6.74 24.06 13.60
N PRO A 56 -6.58 23.99 14.93
CA PRO A 56 -5.87 22.90 15.60
C PRO A 56 -6.54 21.52 15.49
N PHE A 57 -7.76 21.44 14.95
CA PHE A 57 -8.52 20.20 14.75
C PHE A 57 -8.57 19.73 13.30
N ASP A 58 -7.83 20.38 12.40
CA ASP A 58 -7.97 20.24 10.94
C ASP A 58 -6.73 19.58 10.31
N ARG A 59 -6.11 18.61 11.01
CA ARG A 59 -5.00 17.84 10.44
C ARG A 59 -5.50 17.09 9.19
N PRO A 60 -4.91 17.31 8.02
CA PRO A 60 -5.40 16.67 6.80
C PRO A 60 -5.09 15.18 6.83
N GLY A 61 -6.11 14.34 6.68
CA GLY A 61 -5.91 12.95 6.30
C GLY A 61 -5.34 12.87 4.88
N VAL A 62 -4.21 12.20 4.70
CA VAL A 62 -3.57 12.02 3.39
C VAL A 62 -3.48 10.53 3.07
N ILE A 63 -3.77 10.20 1.82
CA ILE A 63 -3.66 8.87 1.25
C ILE A 63 -2.71 8.94 0.05
N VAL A 64 -1.77 8.00 -0.03
CA VAL A 64 -0.91 7.76 -1.20
C VAL A 64 -1.15 6.33 -1.64
N LEU A 65 -1.65 6.12 -2.86
CA LEU A 65 -2.01 4.79 -3.35
C LEU A 65 -1.70 4.63 -4.84
N GLY A 66 -1.55 3.38 -5.27
CA GLY A 66 -1.37 3.01 -6.67
C GLY A 66 -0.25 2.01 -6.86
N ASP A 67 0.17 1.83 -8.10
CA ASP A 67 1.29 0.98 -8.49
C ASP A 67 2.61 1.72 -8.19
N LEU A 68 3.23 1.40 -7.06
CA LEU A 68 4.53 1.98 -6.68
C LEU A 68 5.70 1.26 -7.35
N ASN A 69 5.45 0.18 -8.10
CA ASN A 69 6.46 -0.60 -8.82
C ASN A 69 7.67 -0.99 -7.94
N THR A 70 7.46 -1.15 -6.64
CA THR A 70 8.53 -1.51 -5.69
C THR A 70 7.95 -2.32 -4.54
N PHE A 71 8.82 -3.04 -3.83
CA PHE A 71 8.40 -3.95 -2.77
C PHE A 71 8.33 -3.22 -1.42
N GLU A 72 7.42 -3.66 -0.56
CA GLU A 72 7.18 -3.05 0.76
C GLU A 72 8.38 -3.07 1.72
N TRP A 73 9.38 -3.90 1.43
CA TRP A 73 10.60 -4.05 2.24
C TRP A 73 11.82 -3.32 1.65
N THR A 74 11.68 -2.71 0.48
CA THR A 74 12.73 -1.82 -0.08
C THR A 74 12.79 -0.51 0.70
N ASP A 75 13.92 0.19 0.62
CA ASP A 75 14.10 1.46 1.31
C ASP A 75 13.07 2.51 0.87
N ASP A 76 12.63 2.47 -0.41
CA ASP A 76 11.51 3.24 -0.94
C ASP A 76 10.32 3.27 0.03
N LEU A 77 9.84 2.09 0.43
CA LEU A 77 8.55 1.95 1.14
C LEU A 77 8.70 1.66 2.63
N ALA A 78 9.84 1.12 3.05
CA ALA A 78 10.15 0.89 4.46
C ALA A 78 10.67 2.16 5.16
N THR A 79 11.36 3.03 4.41
CA THR A 79 12.06 4.20 4.94
C THR A 79 11.59 5.49 4.28
N ILE A 80 11.83 5.68 2.99
CA ILE A 80 11.73 6.99 2.34
C ILE A 80 10.28 7.51 2.33
N LEU A 81 9.33 6.75 1.80
CA LEU A 81 7.92 7.17 1.77
C LEU A 81 7.34 7.42 3.17
N PRO A 82 7.47 6.50 4.15
CA PRO A 82 6.87 6.71 5.45
C PRO A 82 7.60 7.74 6.32
N ARG A 83 8.92 7.92 6.17
CA ARG A 83 9.78 8.61 7.17
C ARG A 83 10.67 9.70 6.59
N GLY A 84 10.89 9.73 5.28
CA GLY A 84 11.88 10.56 4.61
C GLY A 84 13.28 9.95 4.73
N GLU A 85 14.24 10.53 4.00
CA GLU A 85 15.63 10.01 3.93
C GLU A 85 16.31 9.91 5.30
N ALA A 86 16.00 10.83 6.22
CA ALA A 86 16.56 10.84 7.57
C ALA A 86 16.02 9.73 8.48
N GLY A 87 14.99 8.97 8.06
CA GLY A 87 14.43 7.88 8.85
C GLY A 87 13.67 8.35 10.09
N ASP A 88 13.00 9.49 10.02
CA ASP A 88 12.19 10.06 11.12
C ASP A 88 11.06 9.09 11.59
N ARG A 89 10.27 9.56 12.56
CA ARG A 89 9.01 8.88 12.90
C ARG A 89 8.09 8.82 11.67
N PRO A 90 7.39 7.70 11.45
CA PRO A 90 6.60 7.52 10.25
C PRO A 90 5.38 8.43 10.26
N ILE A 91 5.16 9.14 9.15
CA ILE A 91 3.98 9.98 8.90
C ILE A 91 2.93 9.26 8.04
N LEU A 92 3.35 8.22 7.32
CA LEU A 92 2.49 7.33 6.52
C LEU A 92 2.66 5.88 6.97
N PHE A 93 1.59 5.09 6.80
CA PHE A 93 1.53 3.68 7.16
C PHE A 93 0.89 2.89 6.03
N ASN A 94 1.54 1.81 5.59
CA ASN A 94 1.00 0.94 4.55
C ASN A 94 -0.13 0.08 5.12
N LEU A 95 -1.29 0.06 4.46
CA LEU A 95 -2.41 -0.78 4.86
C LEU A 95 -2.19 -2.25 4.49
N ILE A 96 -1.27 -2.55 3.57
CA ILE A 96 -0.83 -3.93 3.27
C ILE A 96 -0.32 -4.66 4.52
N ASP A 97 0.35 -3.94 5.43
CA ASP A 97 0.84 -4.51 6.69
C ASP A 97 -0.29 -5.01 7.60
N THR A 98 -1.51 -4.49 7.43
CA THR A 98 -2.67 -4.94 8.20
C THR A 98 -3.13 -6.34 7.79
N ILE A 99 -2.97 -6.72 6.52
CA ILE A 99 -3.24 -8.09 6.04
C ILE A 99 -2.21 -9.04 6.65
N LYS A 100 -0.93 -8.65 6.62
CA LYS A 100 0.17 -9.44 7.22
C LYS A 100 -0.01 -9.64 8.73
N ALA A 101 -0.49 -8.62 9.44
CA ALA A 101 -0.73 -8.69 10.87
C ALA A 101 -1.91 -9.62 11.27
N LYS A 102 -2.93 -9.76 10.42
CA LYS A 102 -4.08 -10.68 10.63
C LYS A 102 -3.66 -12.17 10.65
N LYS A 103 -2.43 -12.51 10.24
CA LYS A 103 -1.90 -13.88 10.24
C LYS A 103 -1.54 -14.44 11.62
N THR A 104 -1.66 -13.66 12.69
CA THR A 104 -1.68 -14.24 14.05
C THR A 104 -3.14 -14.52 14.36
N PRO A 105 -3.63 -15.77 14.40
CA PRO A 105 -5.06 -16.02 14.51
C PRO A 105 -5.56 -15.74 15.94
N PRO A 106 -6.48 -14.79 16.18
CA PRO A 106 -7.52 -15.03 17.16
C PRO A 106 -8.56 -15.93 16.47
N SER A 107 -8.90 -17.03 17.11
CA SER A 107 -9.95 -17.93 16.66
C SER A 107 -11.20 -17.18 16.21
N HIS A 108 -11.65 -17.48 14.99
CA HIS A 108 -12.92 -17.09 14.38
C HIS A 108 -13.11 -15.60 14.05
N ARG A 109 -12.98 -15.28 12.76
CA ARG A 109 -14.09 -14.88 11.86
C ARG A 109 -13.52 -14.54 10.48
N PHE A 110 -14.14 -15.12 9.45
CA PHE A 110 -13.84 -14.98 8.01
C PHE A 110 -12.70 -15.86 7.49
N GLY A 111 -12.90 -17.18 7.55
CA GLY A 111 -12.08 -18.15 6.84
C GLY A 111 -12.94 -19.36 6.51
N ASN A 112 -13.50 -19.35 5.30
CA ASN A 112 -13.92 -20.49 4.48
C ASN A 112 -14.90 -19.98 3.42
N ASP A 113 -14.58 -20.20 2.14
CA ASP A 113 -15.62 -20.23 1.13
C ASP A 113 -16.60 -21.39 1.48
N ARG A 114 -17.83 -21.35 0.95
CA ARG A 114 -18.87 -22.35 1.25
C ARG A 114 -18.50 -23.79 0.82
N ARG A 115 -17.30 -24.02 0.30
CA ARG A 115 -16.81 -25.33 -0.19
C ARG A 115 -15.73 -25.94 0.69
N GLY A 116 -15.30 -25.27 1.77
CA GLY A 116 -14.31 -25.84 2.69
C GLY A 116 -12.96 -26.10 2.03
N THR A 117 -12.66 -25.36 0.96
CA THR A 117 -11.35 -25.43 0.31
C THR A 117 -10.36 -24.72 1.22
N PRO A 118 -9.21 -25.33 1.58
CA PRO A 118 -8.14 -24.59 2.25
C PRO A 118 -7.72 -23.46 1.31
N THR A 119 -8.11 -22.22 1.61
CA THR A 119 -7.42 -21.07 1.03
C THR A 119 -5.99 -21.20 1.50
N ALA A 120 -5.06 -21.40 0.56
CA ALA A 120 -3.65 -21.51 0.88
C ALA A 120 -3.30 -20.35 1.81
N GLY A 121 -2.95 -20.66 3.07
CA GLY A 121 -2.56 -19.69 4.09
C GLY A 121 -1.20 -19.05 3.81
N GLY A 122 -0.99 -18.65 2.55
CA GLY A 122 0.08 -17.79 2.07
C GLY A 122 -0.25 -16.34 2.36
N ASN A 123 0.52 -15.41 1.81
CA ASN A 123 0.38 -14.00 2.08
C ASN A 123 -0.63 -13.35 1.13
N ASP A 124 -1.90 -13.22 1.50
CA ASP A 124 -2.97 -12.55 0.71
C ASP A 124 -2.65 -11.10 0.30
N ALA A 125 -1.50 -10.58 0.74
CA ALA A 125 -0.91 -9.31 0.37
C ALA A 125 -0.02 -9.42 -0.88
N TYR A 126 -0.50 -10.01 -1.97
CA TYR A 126 0.14 -9.92 -3.29
C TYR A 126 -0.83 -9.28 -4.28
N THR A 127 -0.30 -8.52 -5.22
CA THR A 127 -1.09 -7.84 -6.27
C THR A 127 -0.63 -8.20 -7.66
N PHE A 128 0.53 -8.84 -7.82
CA PHE A 128 1.14 -9.14 -9.11
C PHE A 128 1.82 -10.51 -9.07
N ILE A 129 1.85 -11.24 -10.19
CA ILE A 129 2.61 -12.49 -10.33
C ILE A 129 3.64 -12.32 -11.45
N PHE A 130 4.92 -12.49 -11.09
CA PHE A 130 6.03 -12.43 -12.05
C PHE A 130 6.87 -13.71 -12.02
N ASP A 131 6.92 -14.43 -13.14
CA ASP A 131 7.60 -15.73 -13.27
C ASP A 131 7.25 -16.71 -12.13
N GLY A 132 5.98 -16.76 -11.77
CA GLY A 132 5.46 -17.62 -10.70
C GLY A 132 5.69 -17.10 -9.28
N ASN A 133 6.25 -15.90 -9.12
CA ASN A 133 6.44 -15.26 -7.82
C ASN A 133 5.29 -14.30 -7.52
N SER A 134 4.53 -14.56 -6.46
CA SER A 134 3.57 -13.61 -5.91
C SER A 134 4.30 -12.41 -5.30
N GLN A 135 3.97 -11.22 -5.77
CA GLN A 135 4.62 -9.96 -5.43
C GLN A 135 3.58 -8.89 -5.11
N ASN A 136 3.97 -7.91 -4.29
CA ASN A 136 3.14 -6.76 -4.00
C ASN A 136 3.79 -5.51 -4.60
N LEU A 137 3.19 -4.97 -5.65
CA LEU A 137 3.66 -3.74 -6.33
C LEU A 137 2.71 -2.57 -6.09
N ASP A 138 1.46 -2.86 -5.78
CA ASP A 138 0.45 -1.87 -5.44
C ASP A 138 0.41 -1.70 -3.92
N HIS A 139 0.37 -0.44 -3.47
CA HIS A 139 0.34 -0.14 -2.04
C HIS A 139 -0.67 0.95 -1.72
N PHE A 140 -1.04 1.01 -0.45
CA PHE A 140 -2.03 1.96 0.05
C PHE A 140 -1.55 2.54 1.37
N PHE A 141 -0.88 3.68 1.30
CA PHE A 141 -0.35 4.40 2.45
C PHE A 141 -1.35 5.44 2.95
N VAL A 142 -1.50 5.52 4.26
CA VAL A 142 -2.37 6.49 4.91
C VAL A 142 -1.70 7.15 6.10
N THR A 143 -2.13 8.38 6.45
CA THR A 143 -1.71 9.01 7.71
C THR A 143 -2.29 8.27 8.93
N ALA A 144 -1.65 8.45 10.09
CA ALA A 144 -1.98 7.72 11.32
C ALA A 144 -3.48 7.73 11.68
N ASP A 145 -4.14 8.88 11.55
CA ASP A 145 -5.56 9.04 11.91
C ASP A 145 -6.50 8.21 11.03
N LEU A 146 -6.12 7.99 9.76
CA LEU A 146 -6.88 7.19 8.82
C LEU A 146 -6.62 5.69 8.99
N LYS A 147 -5.39 5.31 9.37
CA LYS A 147 -5.00 3.90 9.60
C LYS A 147 -5.98 3.16 10.52
N TRP A 148 -6.35 3.78 11.63
CA TRP A 148 -7.23 3.18 12.64
C TRP A 148 -8.72 3.24 12.28
N GLN A 149 -9.06 3.86 11.16
CA GLN A 149 -10.43 4.00 10.66
C GLN A 149 -10.63 3.25 9.33
N ALA A 150 -9.62 2.49 8.90
CA ALA A 150 -9.61 1.79 7.62
C ALA A 150 -9.82 0.29 7.82
N ASP A 151 -10.74 -0.28 7.03
CA ASP A 151 -10.69 -1.69 6.66
C ASP A 151 -10.01 -1.80 5.30
N PHE A 152 -9.16 -2.81 5.12
CA PHE A 152 -8.36 -2.99 3.92
C PHE A 152 -8.27 -4.46 3.51
N ASP A 153 -8.28 -4.69 2.21
CA ASP A 153 -8.13 -6.01 1.58
C ASP A 153 -7.56 -5.91 0.16
N VAL A 154 -6.97 -7.01 -0.33
CA VAL A 154 -6.65 -7.20 -1.75
C VAL A 154 -7.71 -8.12 -2.36
N VAL A 155 -8.32 -7.68 -3.45
CA VAL A 155 -9.45 -8.41 -4.05
C VAL A 155 -8.93 -9.33 -5.15
N HIS A 156 -8.72 -10.61 -4.85
CA HIS A 156 -8.18 -11.60 -5.79
C HIS A 156 -9.18 -12.01 -6.88
N VAL A 157 -9.13 -11.32 -8.02
CA VAL A 157 -10.01 -11.55 -9.18
C VAL A 157 -9.25 -11.67 -10.51
N ASN A 158 -7.96 -11.35 -10.54
CA ASN A 158 -7.20 -11.18 -11.78
C ASN A 158 -6.05 -12.18 -11.94
N VAL A 159 -5.10 -12.23 -11.01
CA VAL A 159 -3.76 -12.81 -11.25
C VAL A 159 -3.68 -14.31 -10.99
N ASP A 160 -4.63 -14.86 -10.25
CA ASP A 160 -4.72 -16.30 -9.96
C ASP A 160 -5.16 -17.15 -11.16
N PHE A 161 -5.67 -16.51 -12.21
CA PHE A 161 -6.17 -17.20 -13.39
C PHE A 161 -5.14 -17.15 -14.53
N PRO A 162 -4.91 -18.28 -15.22
CA PRO A 162 -3.98 -18.30 -16.34
C PRO A 162 -4.46 -17.36 -17.44
N ARG A 163 -3.55 -16.51 -17.92
CA ARG A 163 -3.75 -15.67 -19.12
C ARG A 163 -3.74 -16.53 -20.37
N ILE A 164 -4.92 -17.09 -20.68
CA ILE A 164 -5.15 -17.92 -21.86
C ILE A 164 -5.49 -17.10 -23.11
N ASP A 165 -5.97 -15.87 -22.93
CA ASP A 165 -6.26 -14.88 -23.96
C ASP A 165 -6.43 -13.47 -23.33
N ASP A 166 -6.88 -12.49 -24.12
CA ASP A 166 -7.14 -11.10 -23.70
C ASP A 166 -8.42 -10.94 -22.84
N SER A 167 -9.09 -12.03 -22.45
CA SER A 167 -10.27 -11.96 -21.56
C SER A 167 -9.91 -11.77 -20.08
N VAL A 168 -8.63 -11.84 -19.72
CA VAL A 168 -8.15 -11.56 -18.36
C VAL A 168 -8.16 -10.05 -18.10
N GLY A 169 -8.84 -9.62 -17.04
CA GLY A 169 -9.15 -8.20 -16.80
C GLY A 169 -7.94 -7.32 -16.47
N SER A 170 -6.98 -7.81 -15.68
CA SER A 170 -5.74 -7.10 -15.36
C SER A 170 -4.66 -8.09 -14.91
N ASP A 171 -3.40 -7.68 -14.91
CA ASP A 171 -2.24 -8.39 -14.35
C ASP A 171 -1.97 -7.94 -12.92
N HIS A 172 -2.76 -6.98 -12.42
CA HIS A 172 -2.73 -6.51 -11.05
C HIS A 172 -4.05 -6.82 -10.33
N GLU A 173 -3.97 -7.05 -9.02
CA GLU A 173 -5.16 -7.14 -8.16
C GLU A 173 -5.63 -5.76 -7.67
N PRO A 174 -6.94 -5.50 -7.64
CA PRO A 174 -7.48 -4.29 -7.04
C PRO A 174 -7.21 -4.21 -5.53
N LEU A 175 -6.81 -3.03 -5.06
CA LEU A 175 -6.77 -2.70 -3.64
C LEU A 175 -8.10 -2.10 -3.19
N LEU A 176 -8.71 -2.65 -2.14
CA LEU A 176 -9.95 -2.13 -1.56
C LEU A 176 -9.71 -1.58 -0.15
N ALA A 177 -10.04 -0.29 0.03
CA ALA A 177 -10.05 0.35 1.34
C ALA A 177 -11.43 0.96 1.63
N ARG A 178 -11.96 0.67 2.82
CA ARG A 178 -13.10 1.40 3.38
C ARG A 178 -12.61 2.27 4.53
N ILE A 179 -12.74 3.58 4.40
CA ILE A 179 -12.24 4.55 5.39
C ILE A 179 -13.40 5.30 6.02
N LYS A 180 -13.53 5.23 7.35
CA LYS A 180 -14.52 6.00 8.10
C LYS A 180 -13.99 7.40 8.37
N LEU A 181 -14.55 8.40 7.70
CA LEU A 181 -14.21 9.80 7.93
C LEU A 181 -14.91 10.32 9.19
N LYS A 182 -14.15 10.99 10.07
CA LYS A 182 -14.74 11.74 11.19
C LYS A 182 -15.34 13.04 10.63
N GLY A 183 -16.59 13.31 10.98
CA GLY A 183 -17.23 14.59 10.65
C GLY A 183 -16.56 15.76 11.37
N PRO A 184 -16.80 17.01 10.92
CA PRO A 184 -16.29 18.19 11.60
C PRO A 184 -16.75 18.19 13.06
N ARG A 185 -15.81 18.45 13.98
CA ARG A 185 -16.11 18.50 15.41
C ARG A 185 -17.05 19.69 15.65
N GLN A 186 -18.33 19.42 15.93
CA GLN A 186 -19.27 20.48 16.32
C GLN A 186 -18.80 21.06 17.66
N ILE A 187 -18.41 22.33 17.63
CA ILE A 187 -18.16 23.10 18.85
C ILE A 187 -19.52 23.63 19.28
N SER A 188 -20.07 23.08 20.36
CA SER A 188 -21.24 23.67 21.01
C SER A 188 -20.82 25.03 21.58
N THR A 189 -21.25 26.11 20.94
CA THR A 189 -21.22 27.44 21.55
C THR A 189 -22.28 27.47 22.64
N ARG A 190 -21.85 27.58 23.90
CA ARG A 190 -22.72 27.97 25.02
C ARG A 190 -22.75 29.49 25.11
#